data_AF-A0A2D6MI64-F1
#
_entry.id   AF-A0A2D6MI64-F1
#
_cell.length_a   1.000
_cell.length_b   1.000
_cell.length_c   1.000
_cell.angle_alpha   90.00
_cell.angle_beta   90.00
_cell.angle_gamma   90.00
#
_symmetry.space_group_name_H-M   'P 1'
#
loop_
_entity.id
_entity.type
_entity.pdbx_description
1 polymer ?
#
loop_
_entity_poly.entity_id
_entity_poly.type
_entity_poly.pdbx_seq_one_letter_code
_entity_poly.pdbx_strand_id
1 'polypeptide(L)'
;MPRYNKYRILNNASDYYAPLRESRDVKNIRHYETPQIHNPTLSQRVALLTTTHIWKYGDRFYKLADKHYNDARFWWVIAWYNSAPTEASLITGDPLEIPVNLEKALKVLGIA
;
A
#
# COMPACT_ATOMS: atom_id res chain seq x y z
N MET A 1 -8.63 15.27 -10.02
CA MET A 1 -9.59 14.89 -8.96
C MET A 1 -8.84 14.75 -7.63
N PRO A 2 -9.40 15.13 -6.46
CA PRO A 2 -8.70 15.01 -5.18
C PRO A 2 -8.45 13.55 -4.81
N ARG A 3 -7.22 13.21 -4.40
CA ARG A 3 -6.77 11.84 -4.06
C ARG A 3 -7.63 11.12 -3.02
N TYR A 4 -8.36 11.85 -2.18
CA TYR A 4 -9.12 11.29 -1.05
C TYR A 4 -10.64 11.35 -1.21
N ASN A 5 -11.16 11.72 -2.40
CA ASN A 5 -12.59 11.96 -2.58
C ASN A 5 -13.46 10.70 -2.41
N LYS A 6 -12.87 9.50 -2.44
CA LYS A 6 -13.56 8.22 -2.25
C LYS A 6 -13.71 7.77 -0.80
N TYR A 7 -13.01 8.40 0.14
CA TYR A 7 -12.99 7.96 1.53
C TYR A 7 -14.08 8.64 2.34
N ARG A 8 -14.81 7.87 3.13
CA ARG A 8 -15.83 8.39 4.04
C ARG A 8 -15.18 9.27 5.09
N ILE A 9 -15.80 10.41 5.38
CA ILE A 9 -15.41 11.26 6.50
C ILE A 9 -16.07 10.72 7.77
N LEU A 10 -15.26 10.22 8.69
CA LEU A 10 -15.68 9.79 10.01
C LEU A 10 -15.77 11.00 10.94
N ASN A 11 -16.74 10.96 11.86
CA ASN A 11 -16.96 11.99 12.86
C ASN A 11 -16.83 11.38 14.25
N ASN A 12 -15.70 11.60 14.91
CA ASN A 12 -15.43 11.08 16.26
C ASN A 12 -16.10 11.98 17.29
N ALA A 13 -17.42 11.89 17.44
CA ALA A 13 -18.20 12.68 18.39
C ALA A 13 -18.67 11.87 19.62
N SER A 14 -18.57 10.54 19.59
CA SER A 14 -18.98 9.70 20.71
C SER A 14 -18.04 9.82 21.92
N ASP A 15 -18.54 9.45 23.10
CA ASP A 15 -17.80 9.47 24.36
C ASP A 15 -16.63 8.49 24.37
N TYR A 16 -16.75 7.38 23.63
CA TYR A 16 -15.64 6.43 23.42
C TYR A 16 -14.37 7.12 22.91
N TYR A 17 -14.51 8.19 22.11
CA TYR A 17 -13.39 8.97 21.57
C TYR A 17 -13.12 10.28 22.34
N ALA A 18 -13.72 10.49 23.51
CA ALA A 18 -13.54 11.69 24.33
C ALA A 18 -12.05 12.03 24.62
N PRO A 19 -11.16 11.05 24.90
CA PRO A 19 -9.74 11.35 25.16
C PRO A 19 -9.02 12.05 24.00
N LEU A 20 -9.46 11.82 22.75
CA LEU A 20 -8.89 12.47 21.57
C LEU A 20 -9.29 13.96 21.45
N ARG A 21 -10.39 14.36 22.10
CA ARG A 21 -11.05 15.65 21.95
C ARG A 21 -10.79 16.60 23.11
N GLU A 22 -10.83 16.09 24.33
CA GLU A 22 -10.66 16.88 25.56
C GLU A 22 -9.27 17.55 25.63
N SER A 23 -8.22 16.82 25.24
CA SER A 23 -6.85 17.37 25.17
C SER A 23 -6.69 18.52 24.16
N ARG A 24 -7.64 18.67 23.22
CA ARG A 24 -7.62 19.66 22.14
C ARG A 24 -8.73 20.71 22.27
N ASP A 25 -9.56 20.62 23.32
CA ASP A 25 -10.74 21.46 23.54
C ASP A 25 -11.69 21.54 22.33
N VAL A 26 -11.98 20.39 21.70
CA VAL A 26 -12.86 20.31 20.52
C VAL A 26 -14.08 19.43 20.75
N LYS A 27 -15.23 19.80 20.17
CA LYS A 27 -16.48 19.04 20.28
C LYS A 27 -16.46 17.74 19.48
N ASN A 28 -15.80 17.74 18.34
CA ASN A 28 -15.69 16.58 17.46
C ASN A 28 -14.42 16.66 16.60
N ILE A 29 -13.96 15.50 16.11
CA ILE A 29 -12.85 15.41 15.15
C ILE A 29 -13.38 14.72 13.89
N ARG A 30 -13.27 15.42 12.75
CA ARG A 30 -13.60 14.86 11.44
C ARG A 30 -12.32 14.44 10.73
N HIS A 31 -12.27 13.21 10.23
CA HIS A 31 -11.11 12.65 9.55
C HIS A 31 -11.55 11.66 8.48
N TYR A 32 -10.69 11.42 7.50
CA TYR A 32 -10.94 10.39 6.48
C TYR A 32 -10.76 9.00 7.08
N GLU A 33 -11.59 8.05 6.70
CA GLU A 33 -11.40 6.65 7.10
C GLU A 33 -10.08 6.09 6.57
N THR A 34 -9.52 5.12 7.31
CA THR A 34 -8.29 4.43 6.92
C THR A 34 -8.51 3.62 5.64
N PRO A 35 -7.75 3.87 4.56
CA PRO A 35 -7.84 3.07 3.34
C PRO A 35 -7.58 1.59 3.62
N GLN A 36 -8.41 0.72 3.05
CA GLN A 36 -8.18 -0.72 3.06
C GLN A 36 -7.44 -1.10 1.77
N ILE A 37 -6.29 -1.74 1.91
CA ILE A 37 -5.49 -2.25 0.79
C ILE A 37 -5.53 -3.78 0.86
N HIS A 38 -5.92 -4.42 -0.24
CA HIS A 38 -6.07 -5.86 -0.29
C HIS A 38 -4.90 -6.52 -1.00
N ASN A 39 -4.53 -7.73 -0.57
CA ASN A 39 -3.62 -8.56 -1.33
C ASN A 39 -4.36 -9.13 -2.56
N PRO A 40 -3.69 -9.23 -3.71
CA PRO A 40 -4.29 -9.78 -4.92
C PRO A 40 -4.70 -11.25 -4.71
N THR A 41 -5.91 -11.58 -5.15
CA THR A 41 -6.37 -12.98 -5.23
C THR A 41 -5.58 -13.76 -6.28
N LEU A 42 -5.68 -15.09 -6.25
CA LEU A 42 -5.00 -15.94 -7.22
C LEU A 42 -5.41 -15.62 -8.68
N SER A 43 -6.70 -15.36 -8.92
CA SER A 43 -7.19 -14.95 -10.25
C SER A 43 -6.67 -13.58 -10.68
N GLN A 44 -6.54 -12.63 -9.76
CA GLN A 44 -5.98 -11.30 -10.05
C GLN A 44 -4.48 -11.38 -10.35
N ARG A 45 -3.72 -12.24 -9.67
CA ARG A 45 -2.30 -12.47 -9.96
C ARG A 45 -2.10 -13.04 -11.37
N VAL A 46 -2.90 -14.03 -11.75
CA VAL A 46 -2.82 -14.65 -13.10
C VAL A 46 -3.11 -13.64 -14.21
N ALA A 47 -3.99 -12.67 -13.97
CA ALA A 47 -4.34 -11.62 -14.93
C ALA A 47 -3.28 -10.51 -15.06
N LEU A 48 -2.31 -10.45 -14.14
CA LEU A 48 -1.27 -9.44 -14.10
C LEU A 48 0.03 -9.97 -14.68
N LEU A 49 0.58 -9.28 -15.66
CA LEU A 49 1.93 -9.55 -16.14
C LEU A 49 2.94 -9.11 -15.08
N THR A 50 3.75 -10.05 -14.59
CA THR A 50 4.81 -9.82 -13.61
C THR A 50 6.18 -10.17 -14.19
N THR A 51 7.22 -9.60 -13.59
CA THR A 51 8.61 -10.01 -13.80
C THR A 51 9.18 -10.53 -12.50
N THR A 52 9.91 -11.64 -12.56
CA THR A 52 10.52 -12.26 -11.37
C THR A 52 11.88 -11.63 -11.08
N HIS A 53 12.06 -11.15 -9.85
CA HIS A 53 13.33 -10.68 -9.33
C HIS A 53 13.75 -11.54 -8.14
N ILE A 54 14.97 -12.08 -8.17
CA ILE A 54 15.51 -12.82 -7.02
C ILE A 54 16.16 -11.82 -6.07
N TRP A 55 15.68 -11.77 -4.83
CA TRP A 55 16.17 -10.87 -3.80
C TRP A 55 17.64 -11.13 -3.47
N LYS A 56 18.46 -10.08 -3.49
CA LYS A 56 19.91 -10.15 -3.26
C LYS A 56 20.35 -9.19 -2.16
N TYR A 57 21.53 -9.47 -1.63
CA TYR A 57 22.17 -8.55 -0.69
C TYR A 57 22.32 -7.15 -1.29
N GLY A 58 21.89 -6.13 -0.54
CA GLY A 58 21.92 -4.73 -0.99
C GLY A 58 20.68 -4.27 -1.77
N ASP A 59 19.75 -5.18 -2.09
CA ASP A 59 18.46 -4.81 -2.66
C ASP A 59 17.64 -3.97 -1.66
N ARG A 60 16.85 -3.07 -2.24
CA ARG A 60 15.92 -2.20 -1.53
C ARG A 60 14.68 -2.03 -2.39
N PHE A 61 13.50 -2.06 -1.78
CA PHE A 61 12.26 -1.96 -2.56
C PHE A 61 12.18 -0.67 -3.36
N TYR A 62 12.69 0.44 -2.82
CA TYR A 62 12.68 1.72 -3.53
C TYR A 62 13.59 1.72 -4.77
N LYS A 63 14.69 0.97 -4.77
CA LYS A 63 15.55 0.82 -5.96
C LYS A 63 14.88 -0.02 -7.03
N LEU A 64 14.17 -1.08 -6.62
CA LEU A 64 13.40 -1.90 -7.55
C LEU A 64 12.23 -1.10 -8.14
N ALA A 65 11.50 -0.33 -7.34
CA ALA A 65 10.44 0.53 -7.84
C ALA A 65 10.96 1.62 -8.78
N ASP A 66 12.09 2.25 -8.47
CA ASP A 66 12.73 3.20 -9.38
C ASP A 66 13.10 2.54 -10.72
N LYS A 67 13.66 1.32 -10.68
CA LYS A 67 14.01 0.56 -11.88
C LYS A 67 12.80 0.14 -12.72
N HIS A 68 11.71 -0.30 -12.10
CA HIS A 68 10.56 -0.88 -12.80
C HIS A 68 9.45 0.13 -13.12
N TYR A 69 9.29 1.17 -12.29
CA TYR A 69 8.23 2.16 -12.40
C TYR A 69 8.76 3.56 -12.69
N ASN A 70 10.08 3.76 -12.75
CA ASN A 70 10.71 5.07 -12.87
C ASN A 70 10.28 6.03 -11.74
N ASP A 71 9.91 5.47 -10.58
CA ASP A 71 9.45 6.22 -9.41
C ASP A 71 9.57 5.36 -8.14
N ALA A 72 10.56 5.71 -7.32
CA ALA A 72 10.85 5.07 -6.03
C ALA A 72 9.66 5.10 -5.04
N ARG A 73 8.68 5.99 -5.20
CA ARG A 73 7.53 6.14 -4.28
C ARG A 73 6.59 4.94 -4.32
N PHE A 74 6.65 4.11 -5.35
CA PHE A 74 5.81 2.91 -5.50
C PHE A 74 6.48 1.62 -4.95
N TRP A 75 7.54 1.75 -4.15
CA TRP A 75 8.20 0.61 -3.49
C TRP A 75 7.22 -0.29 -2.74
N TRP A 76 6.23 0.31 -2.09
CA TRP A 76 5.23 -0.41 -1.29
C TRP A 76 4.33 -1.28 -2.16
N VAL A 77 4.17 -0.99 -3.46
CA VAL A 77 3.39 -1.84 -4.38
C VAL A 77 4.07 -3.20 -4.51
N ILE A 78 5.40 -3.21 -4.66
CA ILE A 78 6.19 -4.45 -4.75
C ILE A 78 6.13 -5.21 -3.42
N ALA A 79 6.34 -4.52 -2.32
CA ALA A 79 6.27 -5.08 -0.97
C ALA A 79 4.91 -5.73 -0.69
N TRP A 80 3.82 -4.99 -0.93
CA TRP A 80 2.45 -5.44 -0.69
C TRP A 80 2.06 -6.58 -1.63
N TYR A 81 2.41 -6.49 -2.91
CA TYR A 81 2.13 -7.55 -3.88
C TYR A 81 2.77 -8.88 -3.50
N ASN A 82 3.90 -8.87 -2.78
CA ASN A 82 4.61 -10.07 -2.35
C ASN A 82 4.32 -10.46 -0.89
N SER A 83 3.33 -9.83 -0.23
CA SER A 83 3.05 -10.04 1.19
C SER A 83 4.29 -9.83 2.10
N ALA A 84 5.23 -8.99 1.66
CA ALA A 84 6.49 -8.71 2.30
C ALA A 84 6.57 -7.21 2.65
N PRO A 85 5.90 -6.76 3.73
CA PRO A 85 5.67 -5.34 3.99
C PRO A 85 6.96 -4.55 4.24
N THR A 86 8.05 -5.22 4.61
CA THR A 86 9.37 -4.61 4.84
C THR A 86 10.48 -5.50 4.29
N GLU A 87 11.65 -4.93 4.00
CA GLU A 87 12.79 -5.74 3.54
C GLU A 87 13.22 -6.81 4.55
N ALA A 88 12.94 -6.61 5.84
CA ALA A 88 13.23 -7.57 6.90
C ALA A 88 12.38 -8.85 6.80
N SER A 89 11.30 -8.84 6.01
CA SER A 89 10.48 -10.02 5.73
C SER A 89 11.08 -10.94 4.67
N LEU A 90 12.15 -10.51 3.99
CA LEU A 90 12.78 -11.24 2.89
C LEU A 90 14.17 -11.76 3.27
N ILE A 91 14.50 -12.92 2.73
CA ILE A 91 15.82 -13.54 2.81
C ILE A 91 16.46 -13.50 1.42
N THR A 92 17.78 -13.41 1.37
CA THR A 92 18.52 -13.48 0.10
C THR A 92 18.20 -14.80 -0.61
N GLY A 93 17.77 -14.71 -1.87
CA GLY A 93 17.29 -15.84 -2.66
C GLY A 93 15.77 -15.88 -2.85
N ASP A 94 15.01 -15.11 -2.07
CA ASP A 94 13.55 -15.10 -2.19
C ASP A 94 13.09 -14.56 -3.56
N PRO A 95 12.15 -15.24 -4.23
CA PRO A 95 11.58 -14.74 -5.48
C PRO A 95 10.54 -13.66 -5.18
N LEU A 96 10.66 -12.53 -5.86
CA LEU A 96 9.67 -11.46 -5.88
C LEU A 96 9.01 -11.38 -7.26
N GLU A 97 7.69 -11.27 -7.26
CA GLU A 97 6.92 -10.92 -8.44
C GLU A 97 6.71 -9.41 -8.48
N ILE A 98 7.21 -8.76 -9.52
CA ILE A 98 7.05 -7.31 -9.72
C ILE A 98 6.05 -7.08 -10.85
N PRO A 99 4.86 -6.51 -10.57
CA PRO A 99 3.89 -6.18 -11.61
C PRO A 99 4.50 -5.22 -12.64
N VAL A 100 4.38 -5.50 -13.94
CA VAL A 100 4.93 -4.65 -15.00
C VAL A 100 4.07 -3.41 -15.22
N ASN A 101 2.75 -3.55 -15.08
CA ASN A 101 1.81 -2.43 -15.22
C ASN A 101 1.36 -1.93 -13.85
N LEU A 102 1.93 -0.79 -13.44
CA LEU A 102 1.63 -0.16 -12.15
C LEU A 102 0.14 0.20 -12.00
N GLU A 103 -0.50 0.74 -13.04
CA GLU A 103 -1.90 1.14 -12.97
C GLU A 103 -2.83 -0.06 -12.69
N LYS A 104 -2.61 -1.17 -13.39
CA LYS A 104 -3.36 -2.42 -13.17
C LYS A 104 -3.09 -2.97 -11.76
N ALA A 105 -1.86 -2.90 -11.28
CA ALA A 105 -1.52 -3.32 -9.92
C ALA A 105 -2.28 -2.49 -8.88
N LEU A 106 -2.29 -1.16 -9.02
CA LEU A 106 -3.01 -0.26 -8.11
C LEU A 106 -4.52 -0.50 -8.10
N LYS A 107 -5.13 -0.83 -9.25
CA LYS A 107 -6.54 -1.22 -9.34
C LYS A 107 -6.82 -2.51 -8.58
N VAL A 108 -5.96 -3.51 -8.76
CA VAL A 108 -6.06 -4.80 -8.07
C VAL A 108 -5.91 -4.65 -6.55
N LEU A 109 -5.04 -3.74 -6.10
CA LEU A 109 -4.87 -3.39 -4.68
C LEU A 109 -6.02 -2.54 -4.09
N GLY A 110 -6.98 -2.09 -4.91
CA GLY A 110 -8.15 -1.28 -4.49
C GLY A 110 -7.88 0.22 -4.35
N ILE A 111 -6.75 0.71 -4.87
CA ILE A 111 -6.28 2.08 -4.65
C ILE A 111 -6.62 3.01 -5.83
N ALA A 112 -6.72 2.49 -7.05
CA ALA A 112 -7.05 3.26 -8.26
C ALA A 112 -8.53 3.18 -8.63
#